data_AF-A0A0F6Q8Y4-F1
#
_entry.id   AF-A0A0F6Q8Y4-F1
#
_cell.length_a   1.000
_cell.length_b   1.000
_cell.length_c   1.000
_cell.angle_alpha   90.00
_cell.angle_beta   90.00
_cell.angle_gamma   90.00
#
_symmetry.space_group_name_H-M   'P 1'
#
loop_
_entity.id
_entity.type
_entity.pdbx_description
1 polymer ?
#
loop_
_entity_poly.entity_id
_entity_poly.type
_entity_poly.pdbx_seq_one_letter_code
_entity_poly.pdbx_strand_id
1 'polypeptide(L)'
;DKEMVEEAADYLDLDPNFLAKLLYDPLRIKPSIEEAIHLSRILRIPLHPYYTLYWNTLTVEELITLQNALVNATIEWDEYRGLKYARKLERYLELLGVEHKVEGIVIVEYPWAAALLIPLTNLEKKLEFREFYTP
;
A
#
# COMPACT_ATOMS: atom_id res chain seq x y z
N ASP A 1 -1.48 11.23 -28.88
CA ASP A 1 -1.03 10.39 -30.01
C ASP A 1 -0.55 9.02 -29.54
N LYS A 2 -0.64 8.01 -30.42
CA LYS A 2 -0.16 6.64 -30.14
C LYS A 2 1.35 6.62 -29.84
N GLU A 3 2.12 7.38 -30.61
CA GLU A 3 3.57 7.52 -30.47
C GLU A 3 3.97 8.05 -29.08
N MET A 4 3.24 9.05 -28.56
CA MET A 4 3.48 9.57 -27.20
C MET A 4 3.22 8.54 -26.09
N VAL A 5 2.24 7.66 -26.30
CA VAL A 5 1.92 6.60 -25.32
C VAL A 5 3.00 5.53 -25.34
N GLU A 6 3.52 5.17 -26.52
CA GLU A 6 4.62 4.23 -26.66
C GLU A 6 5.90 4.78 -26.00
N GLU A 7 6.26 6.04 -26.26
CA GLU A 7 7.42 6.69 -25.63
C GLU A 7 7.29 6.76 -24.10
N ALA A 8 6.11 7.14 -23.59
CA ALA A 8 5.85 7.18 -22.16
C ALA A 8 5.88 5.79 -21.52
N ALA A 9 5.34 4.78 -22.20
CA ALA A 9 5.35 3.39 -21.72
C ALA A 9 6.78 2.85 -21.62
N ASP A 10 7.63 3.14 -22.61
CA ASP A 10 9.05 2.77 -22.60
C ASP A 10 9.79 3.45 -21.45
N TYR A 11 9.57 4.76 -21.21
CA TYR A 11 10.19 5.47 -20.09
C TYR A 11 9.74 4.92 -18.72
N LEU A 12 8.46 4.52 -18.62
CA LEU A 12 7.85 4.03 -17.39
C LEU A 12 8.03 2.53 -17.19
N ASP A 13 8.65 1.81 -18.13
CA ASP A 13 8.75 0.33 -18.11
C ASP A 13 7.38 -0.34 -17.92
N LEU A 14 6.40 0.07 -18.73
CA LEU A 14 5.02 -0.43 -18.72
C LEU A 14 4.62 -0.99 -20.09
N ASP A 15 3.61 -1.88 -20.11
CA ASP A 15 2.99 -2.29 -21.37
C ASP A 15 2.26 -1.09 -22.03
N PRO A 16 2.56 -0.74 -23.30
CA PRO A 16 1.91 0.40 -23.97
C PRO A 16 0.39 0.26 -24.09
N ASN A 17 -0.13 -0.97 -24.24
CA ASN A 17 -1.57 -1.19 -24.30
C ASN A 17 -2.23 -0.98 -22.94
N PHE A 18 -1.58 -1.41 -21.86
CA PHE A 18 -2.00 -1.14 -20.50
C PHE A 18 -2.02 0.37 -20.23
N LEU A 19 -0.94 1.09 -20.55
CA LEU A 19 -0.87 2.54 -20.35
C LEU A 19 -1.97 3.25 -21.17
N ALA A 20 -2.20 2.85 -22.41
CA ALA A 20 -3.28 3.39 -23.24
C ALA A 20 -4.66 3.18 -22.60
N LYS A 21 -4.94 1.97 -22.09
CA LYS A 21 -6.20 1.65 -21.40
C LYS A 21 -6.37 2.41 -20.10
N LEU A 22 -5.28 2.55 -19.32
CA LEU A 22 -5.25 3.30 -18.07
C LEU A 22 -5.58 4.79 -18.31
N LEU A 23 -4.97 5.39 -19.34
CA LEU A 23 -5.25 6.78 -19.70
C LEU A 23 -6.66 6.98 -20.26
N TYR A 24 -7.24 5.95 -20.90
CA TYR A 24 -8.59 6.01 -21.45
C TYR A 24 -9.70 5.87 -20.40
N ASP A 25 -9.58 4.93 -19.45
CA ASP A 25 -10.56 4.71 -18.37
C ASP A 25 -9.86 4.45 -17.01
N PRO A 26 -9.33 5.50 -16.36
CA PRO A 26 -8.54 5.38 -15.12
C PRO A 26 -9.36 4.97 -13.89
N LEU A 27 -10.70 5.02 -13.97
CA LEU A 27 -11.58 4.59 -12.88
C LEU A 27 -11.76 3.07 -12.86
N ARG A 28 -11.71 2.44 -14.05
CA ARG A 28 -11.86 0.99 -14.20
C ARG A 28 -10.53 0.27 -14.27
N ILE A 29 -9.58 0.81 -15.03
CA ILE A 29 -8.27 0.20 -15.23
C ILE A 29 -7.36 0.70 -14.12
N LYS A 30 -6.84 -0.22 -13.32
CA LYS A 30 -5.97 0.08 -12.19
C LYS A 30 -4.63 -0.59 -12.42
N PRO A 31 -3.51 0.09 -12.15
CA PRO A 31 -2.23 -0.58 -12.05
C PRO A 31 -2.27 -1.62 -10.94
N SER A 32 -1.47 -2.67 -11.09
CA SER A 32 -1.09 -3.55 -9.98
C SER A 32 -0.41 -2.74 -8.87
N ILE A 33 -0.27 -3.32 -7.67
CA ILE A 33 0.39 -2.61 -6.57
C ILE A 33 1.87 -2.35 -6.91
N GLU A 34 2.53 -3.27 -7.61
CA GLU A 34 3.90 -3.12 -8.10
C GLU A 34 4.03 -1.93 -9.06
N GLU A 35 3.16 -1.86 -10.07
CA GLU A 35 3.13 -0.75 -11.03
C GLU A 35 2.79 0.57 -10.33
N ALA A 36 1.86 0.57 -9.36
CA ALA A 36 1.52 1.78 -8.61
C ALA A 36 2.70 2.32 -7.78
N ILE A 37 3.46 1.43 -7.14
CA ILE A 37 4.68 1.79 -6.40
C ILE A 37 5.74 2.32 -7.35
N HIS A 38 5.95 1.61 -8.46
CA HIS A 38 6.92 1.96 -9.49
C HIS A 38 6.65 3.36 -10.05
N LEU A 39 5.40 3.61 -10.46
CA LEU A 39 4.93 4.92 -10.92
C LEU A 39 5.12 6.00 -9.85
N SER A 40 4.72 5.75 -8.61
CA SER A 40 4.91 6.70 -7.50
C SER A 40 6.38 7.07 -7.30
N ARG A 41 7.29 6.09 -7.41
CA ARG A 41 8.74 6.31 -7.26
C ARG A 41 9.37 7.06 -8.43
N ILE A 42 9.06 6.66 -9.66
CA ILE A 42 9.62 7.28 -10.87
C ILE A 42 9.11 8.70 -11.03
N LEU A 43 7.79 8.89 -10.98
CA LEU A 43 7.14 10.17 -11.24
C LEU A 43 7.12 11.10 -10.02
N ARG A 44 7.51 10.59 -8.84
CA ARG A 44 7.44 11.31 -7.54
C ARG A 44 6.03 11.82 -7.22
N ILE A 45 5.02 11.06 -7.62
CA ILE A 45 3.62 11.30 -7.30
C ILE A 45 3.20 10.45 -6.09
N PRO A 46 2.12 10.81 -5.38
CA PRO A 46 1.55 9.96 -4.34
C PRO A 46 1.20 8.56 -4.86
N LEU A 47 1.10 7.60 -3.93
CA LEU A 47 0.63 6.26 -4.27
C LEU A 47 -0.77 6.32 -4.89
N HIS A 48 -1.05 5.41 -5.84
CA HIS A 48 -2.34 5.33 -6.50
C HIS A 48 -3.49 5.18 -5.46
N PRO A 49 -4.59 5.95 -5.58
CA PRO A 49 -5.62 6.05 -4.54
C PRO A 49 -6.31 4.73 -4.21
N TYR A 50 -6.38 3.79 -5.16
CA TYR A 50 -6.91 2.45 -4.92
C TYR A 50 -6.14 1.67 -3.84
N TYR A 51 -4.86 1.97 -3.65
CA TYR A 51 -3.99 1.35 -2.64
C TYR A 51 -3.73 2.28 -1.45
N THR A 52 -4.40 3.42 -1.37
CA THR A 52 -4.30 4.35 -0.25
C THR A 52 -5.36 4.01 0.79
N LEU A 53 -4.90 3.53 1.94
CA LEU A 53 -5.75 3.21 3.09
C LEU A 53 -6.24 4.49 3.78
N TYR A 54 -7.23 4.34 4.67
CA TYR A 54 -7.79 5.45 5.45
C TYR A 54 -6.90 5.84 6.63
N TRP A 55 -5.65 6.20 6.37
CA TRP A 55 -4.63 6.53 7.39
C TRP A 55 -5.06 7.63 8.39
N ASN A 56 -5.97 8.52 7.97
CA ASN A 56 -6.52 9.59 8.82
C ASN A 56 -7.54 9.11 9.86
N THR A 57 -7.87 7.81 9.89
CA THR A 57 -8.80 7.23 10.87
C THR A 57 -8.13 6.80 12.17
N LEU A 58 -6.80 6.72 12.18
CA LEU A 58 -6.01 6.34 13.35
C LEU A 58 -5.30 7.57 13.93
N THR A 59 -5.18 7.63 15.25
CA THR A 59 -4.26 8.57 15.88
C THR A 59 -2.81 8.14 15.67
N VAL A 60 -1.84 9.03 15.93
CA VAL A 60 -0.42 8.69 15.81
C VAL A 60 -0.03 7.58 16.79
N GLU A 61 -0.60 7.58 18.00
CA GLU A 61 -0.37 6.54 19.01
C GLU A 61 -0.94 5.19 18.58
N GLU A 62 -2.12 5.19 17.94
CA GLU A 62 -2.73 3.99 17.37
C GLU A 62 -1.90 3.46 16.20
N LEU A 63 -1.38 4.34 15.35
CA LEU A 63 -0.50 3.98 14.24
C LEU A 63 0.83 3.37 14.75
N ILE A 64 1.42 3.93 15.79
CA ILE A 64 2.62 3.36 16.44
C ILE A 64 2.31 1.98 17.04
N THR A 65 1.13 1.82 17.66
CA THR A 65 0.69 0.53 18.21
C THR A 65 0.52 -0.51 17.12
N LEU A 66 -0.11 -0.14 16.00
CA LEU A 66 -0.23 -0.98 14.81
C LEU A 66 1.15 -1.39 14.29
N GLN A 67 2.07 -0.44 14.11
CA GLN A 67 3.42 -0.72 13.61
C GLN A 67 4.17 -1.71 14.52
N ASN A 68 4.14 -1.49 15.84
CA ASN A 68 4.80 -2.39 16.80
C ASN A 68 4.21 -3.81 16.77
N ALA A 69 2.91 -3.94 16.56
CA ALA A 69 2.27 -5.25 16.43
C ALA A 69 2.61 -5.93 15.10
N LEU A 70 2.71 -5.17 13.99
CA LEU A 70 3.15 -5.68 12.69
C LEU A 70 4.62 -6.13 12.69
N VAL A 71 5.50 -5.49 13.46
CA VAL A 71 6.91 -5.95 13.62
C VAL A 71 6.98 -7.37 14.20
N ASN A 72 6.01 -7.75 15.03
CA ASN A 72 5.92 -9.10 15.60
C ASN A 72 5.09 -10.06 14.74
N ALA A 73 4.58 -9.61 13.59
CA ALA A 73 3.79 -10.44 12.68
C ALA A 73 4.69 -11.40 11.90
N THR A 74 4.14 -12.56 11.53
CA THR A 74 4.80 -13.46 10.60
C THR A 74 4.53 -12.98 9.18
N ILE A 75 5.58 -12.57 8.49
CA ILE A 75 5.51 -12.22 7.08
C ILE A 75 5.84 -13.48 6.28
N GLU A 76 4.86 -13.99 5.55
CA GLU A 76 5.07 -15.07 4.60
C GLU A 76 5.34 -14.43 3.23
N TRP A 77 6.51 -14.72 2.68
CA TRP A 77 6.97 -14.20 1.39
C TRP A 77 6.73 -15.19 0.23
N ASP A 78 6.01 -16.28 0.48
CA ASP A 78 5.81 -17.39 -0.46
C ASP A 78 4.76 -17.06 -1.55
N GLU A 79 4.10 -18.04 -2.18
CA GLU A 79 3.04 -17.87 -3.21
C GLU A 79 1.98 -16.78 -2.87
N TYR A 80 1.79 -16.49 -1.59
CA TYR A 80 1.03 -15.36 -1.08
C TYR A 80 1.99 -14.31 -0.49
N ARG A 81 2.07 -13.13 -1.12
CA ARG A 81 2.67 -11.94 -0.49
C ARG A 81 1.73 -11.43 0.60
N GLY A 82 1.68 -12.13 1.73
CA GLY A 82 0.68 -11.95 2.78
C GLY A 82 1.29 -11.75 4.17
N LEU A 83 0.57 -11.02 5.01
CA LEU A 83 0.89 -10.80 6.43
C LEU A 83 -0.05 -11.65 7.28
N LYS A 84 0.51 -12.46 8.17
CA LYS A 84 -0.26 -13.21 9.19
C LYS A 84 0.04 -12.68 10.58
N TYR A 85 -0.99 -12.41 11.36
CA TYR A 85 -0.82 -11.89 12.72
C TYR A 85 -1.96 -12.26 13.68
N ALA A 86 -1.74 -12.06 14.98
CA ALA A 86 -2.69 -12.37 16.05
C ALA A 86 -3.81 -11.33 16.19
N ARG A 87 -5.00 -11.77 16.59
CA ARG A 87 -6.31 -11.06 16.65
C ARG A 87 -6.34 -9.62 17.21
N LYS A 88 -5.31 -9.16 17.94
CA LYS A 88 -5.27 -7.83 18.60
C LYS A 88 -5.30 -6.64 17.61
N LEU A 89 -5.09 -6.88 16.33
CA LEU A 89 -4.96 -5.87 15.28
C LEU A 89 -6.22 -5.67 14.41
N GLU A 90 -7.27 -6.48 14.61
CA GLU A 90 -8.51 -6.51 13.81
C GLU A 90 -9.14 -5.11 13.68
N ARG A 91 -9.34 -4.43 14.81
CA ARG A 91 -9.94 -3.07 14.84
C ARG A 91 -9.16 -2.04 14.04
N TYR A 92 -7.83 -2.07 14.08
CA TYR A 92 -7.01 -1.08 13.35
C TYR A 92 -7.09 -1.31 11.84
N LEU A 93 -7.14 -2.57 11.41
CA LEU A 93 -7.30 -2.87 9.98
C LEU A 93 -8.69 -2.53 9.45
N GLU A 94 -9.74 -2.76 10.25
CA GLU A 94 -11.09 -2.33 9.92
C GLU A 94 -11.18 -0.81 9.72
N LEU A 95 -10.58 -0.03 10.63
CA LEU A 95 -10.54 1.43 10.51
C LEU A 95 -9.76 1.89 9.27
N LEU A 96 -8.63 1.24 8.98
CA LEU A 96 -7.84 1.52 7.78
C LEU A 96 -8.54 1.10 6.48
N GLY A 97 -9.59 0.28 6.55
CA GLY A 97 -10.27 -0.28 5.38
C GLY A 97 -9.45 -1.35 4.66
N VAL A 98 -8.60 -2.08 5.38
CA VAL A 98 -7.76 -3.14 4.81
C VAL A 98 -8.59 -4.43 4.71
N GLU A 99 -8.69 -4.98 3.51
CA GLU A 99 -9.29 -6.30 3.32
C GLU A 99 -8.43 -7.39 3.96
N HIS A 100 -9.05 -8.23 4.80
CA HIS A 100 -8.38 -9.28 5.56
C HIS A 100 -9.32 -10.45 5.86
N LYS A 101 -8.75 -11.63 6.12
CA LYS A 101 -9.47 -12.85 6.54
C LYS A 101 -9.20 -13.15 8.01
N VAL A 102 -10.17 -13.74 8.70
CA VAL A 102 -10.06 -14.12 10.11
C VAL A 102 -10.30 -15.62 10.26
N GLU A 103 -9.22 -16.38 10.51
CA GLU A 103 -9.22 -17.84 10.68
C GLU A 103 -8.51 -18.21 11.99
N GLY A 104 -8.96 -17.63 13.11
CA GLY A 104 -8.28 -17.71 14.42
C GLY A 104 -7.04 -16.82 14.53
N ILE A 105 -6.35 -16.62 13.41
CA ILE A 105 -5.39 -15.54 13.14
C ILE A 105 -5.97 -14.62 12.07
N VAL A 106 -5.45 -13.39 11.98
CA VAL A 106 -5.82 -12.47 10.92
C VAL A 106 -4.78 -12.55 9.80
N ILE A 107 -5.27 -12.63 8.56
CA ILE A 107 -4.47 -12.81 7.36
C ILE A 107 -4.79 -11.66 6.41
N VAL A 108 -3.77 -10.87 6.06
CA VAL A 108 -3.87 -9.85 5.02
C VAL A 108 -3.13 -10.38 3.81
N GLU A 109 -3.85 -10.54 2.70
CA GLU A 109 -3.28 -11.12 1.48
C GLU A 109 -2.79 -10.02 0.52
N TYR A 110 -2.16 -10.45 -0.57
CA TYR A 110 -1.87 -9.61 -1.71
C TYR A 110 -3.18 -9.06 -2.31
N PRO A 111 -3.24 -7.79 -2.75
CA PRO A 111 -2.19 -6.76 -2.74
C PRO A 111 -2.14 -5.92 -1.45
N TRP A 112 -3.08 -6.12 -0.54
CA TRP A 112 -3.30 -5.25 0.61
C TRP A 112 -2.18 -5.30 1.65
N ALA A 113 -1.47 -6.44 1.74
CA ALA A 113 -0.28 -6.54 2.58
C ALA A 113 0.80 -5.53 2.16
N ALA A 114 1.03 -5.38 0.85
CA ALA A 114 1.97 -4.40 0.32
C ALA A 114 1.45 -2.96 0.53
N ALA A 115 0.15 -2.72 0.27
CA ALA A 115 -0.47 -1.42 0.50
C ALA A 115 -0.36 -0.95 1.97
N LEU A 116 -0.40 -1.90 2.93
CA LEU A 116 -0.23 -1.63 4.36
C LEU A 116 1.24 -1.35 4.74
N LEU A 117 2.19 -2.14 4.23
CA LEU A 117 3.60 -2.06 4.65
C LEU A 117 4.37 -0.91 4.02
N ILE A 118 4.04 -0.54 2.78
CA ILE A 118 4.84 0.42 2.01
C ILE A 118 4.81 1.83 2.63
N PRO A 119 3.65 2.39 3.01
CA PRO A 119 3.60 3.65 3.75
C PRO A 119 4.31 3.56 5.10
N LEU A 120 4.39 2.37 5.70
CA LEU A 120 5.13 2.08 6.94
C LEU A 120 6.61 1.78 6.71
N THR A 121 7.16 2.08 5.52
CA THR A 121 8.57 1.85 5.15
C THR A 121 9.01 0.39 5.33
N ASN A 122 8.12 -0.56 5.05
CA ASN A 122 8.36 -2.00 5.27
C ASN A 122 8.85 -2.32 6.70
N LEU A 123 8.44 -1.51 7.68
CA LEU A 123 8.83 -1.63 9.08
C LEU A 123 10.35 -1.43 9.35
N GLU A 124 11.10 -0.88 8.38
CA GLU A 124 12.54 -0.58 8.53
C GLU A 124 12.80 0.58 9.50
N LYS A 125 11.84 1.51 9.62
CA LYS A 125 11.92 2.67 10.52
C LYS A 125 10.81 2.64 11.55
N LYS A 126 11.18 2.86 12.80
CA LYS A 126 10.21 3.05 13.88
C LYS A 126 9.59 4.44 13.79
N LEU A 127 8.27 4.52 13.88
CA LEU A 127 7.55 5.77 14.00
C LEU A 127 7.78 6.35 15.40
N GLU A 128 8.18 7.61 15.44
CA GLU A 128 8.36 8.39 16.67
C GLU A 128 7.36 9.55 16.65
N PHE A 129 6.61 9.70 17.74
CA PHE A 129 5.79 10.89 17.93
C PHE A 129 6.71 12.09 18.18
N ARG A 130 6.53 13.15 17.39
CA ARG A 130 7.18 14.44 17.61
C ARG A 130 6.10 15.49 17.72
N GLU A 131 6.09 16.22 18.83
CA GLU A 131 5.22 17.37 19.00
C GLU A 131 5.55 18.41 17.91
N PHE A 132 4.54 18.78 17.12
CA PHE A 132 4.66 19.86 16.16
C PHE A 132 4.55 21.19 16.91
N TYR A 133 5.68 21.84 17.14
CA TYR A 133 5.71 23.22 17.61
C TYR A 133 5.61 24.14 16.39
N THR A 134 4.45 24.75 16.17
CA THR A 134 4.33 25.87 15.24
C THR A 134 4.92 27.12 15.90
N PRO A 135 5.84 27.86 15.24
CA PRO A 135 6.40 29.10 15.79
C PRO A 135 5.37 30.23 15.93
#